data_AF-A0A2A4JA77-F1
#
_entry.id   AF-A0A2A4JA77-F1
#
_cell.length_a   1.000
_cell.length_b   1.000
_cell.length_c   1.000
_cell.angle_alpha   90.00
_cell.angle_beta   90.00
_cell.angle_gamma   90.00
#
_symmetry.space_group_name_H-M   'P 1'
#
loop_
_entity.id
_entity.type
_entity.pdbx_description
1 polymer ?
#
loop_
_entity_poly.entity_id
_entity_poly.type
_entity_poly.pdbx_seq_one_letter_code
_entity_poly.pdbx_strand_id
1 'polypeptide(L)'
;MEEEAISMSDVLHNNGDIEWQPLALTLVEYPKGDWLGKFFALISLSPFGIGAGFVALILFRRDLHTITFFTGTLVNEVLNIILKHIVCEARPLARGHLYNEYGMPSSHAQFIWFFSIYVLYFVLI
;
A
#
# COMPACT_ATOMS: atom_id res chain seq x y z
N MET A 1 30.68 -37.65 17.75
CA MET A 1 29.44 -37.60 18.54
C MET A 1 29.84 -36.90 19.82
N GLU A 2 29.41 -35.69 20.15
CA GLU A 2 28.21 -34.95 19.77
C GLU A 2 28.47 -33.44 19.85
N GLU A 3 27.70 -32.72 19.03
CA GLU A 3 27.23 -31.34 19.20
C GLU A 3 28.27 -30.24 19.38
N GLU A 4 28.86 -29.84 18.26
CA GLU A 4 29.24 -28.43 18.06
C GLU A 4 27.95 -27.60 18.21
N ALA A 5 27.80 -26.98 19.37
CA ALA A 5 26.68 -26.11 19.68
C ALA A 5 26.70 -24.91 18.71
N ILE A 6 26.00 -25.06 17.59
CA ILE A 6 25.68 -23.98 16.67
C ILE A 6 25.02 -22.90 17.53
N SER A 7 25.73 -21.80 17.76
CA SER A 7 25.24 -20.77 18.66
C SER A 7 23.96 -20.20 18.07
N MET A 8 22.91 -20.05 18.89
CA MET A 8 21.65 -19.43 18.47
C MET A 8 21.88 -18.03 17.87
N SER A 9 22.97 -17.35 18.27
CA SER A 9 23.45 -16.11 17.67
C SER A 9 23.93 -16.26 16.23
N ASP A 10 24.57 -17.39 15.86
CA ASP A 10 24.97 -17.66 14.47
C ASP A 10 23.74 -17.97 13.60
N VAL A 11 22.73 -18.66 14.12
CA VAL A 11 21.45 -18.88 13.40
C VAL A 11 20.66 -17.58 13.24
N LEU A 12 20.67 -16.70 14.25
CA LEU A 12 20.04 -15.38 14.18
C LEU A 12 20.76 -14.43 13.22
N HIS A 13 22.10 -14.51 13.11
CA HIS A 13 22.89 -13.73 12.15
C HIS A 13 22.89 -14.29 10.73
N ASN A 14 22.54 -15.57 10.52
CA ASN A 14 22.46 -16.20 9.19
C ASN A 14 21.09 -16.05 8.51
N ASN A 15 20.15 -15.32 9.11
CA ASN A 15 18.90 -14.98 8.44
C ASN A 15 19.15 -13.79 7.50
N GLY A 16 19.84 -14.11 6.41
CA GLY A 16 20.29 -13.31 5.28
C GLY A 16 20.03 -11.81 5.34
N ASP A 17 21.09 -11.03 5.16
CA ASP A 17 21.00 -9.62 4.78
C ASP A 17 20.15 -9.48 3.50
N ILE A 18 18.83 -9.36 3.68
CA ILE A 18 17.90 -9.13 2.59
C ILE A 18 18.26 -7.75 2.04
N GLU A 19 18.95 -7.74 0.90
CA GLU A 19 19.29 -6.50 0.22
C GLU A 19 17.97 -5.90 -0.32
N TRP A 20 17.50 -4.82 0.31
CA TRP A 20 16.26 -4.15 -0.09
C TRP A 20 16.54 -3.26 -1.30
N GLN A 21 15.79 -3.46 -2.38
CA GLN A 21 15.87 -2.62 -3.57
C GLN A 21 14.65 -1.69 -3.64
N PRO A 22 14.85 -0.36 -3.74
CA PRO A 22 13.72 0.54 -3.97
C PRO A 22 13.21 0.44 -5.40
N LEU A 23 11.89 0.46 -5.58
CA LEU A 23 11.29 0.77 -6.87
C LEU A 23 11.67 2.21 -7.26
N ALA A 24 12.25 2.38 -8.44
CA ALA A 24 12.72 3.68 -8.94
C ALA A 24 11.61 4.75 -9.01
N LEU A 25 10.34 4.35 -9.09
CA LEU A 25 9.20 5.26 -9.26
C LEU A 25 8.63 5.77 -7.92
N THR A 26 8.65 4.96 -6.86
CA THR A 26 7.89 5.23 -5.62
C THR A 26 8.62 4.87 -4.33
N LEU A 27 9.91 4.50 -4.41
CA LEU A 27 10.73 4.08 -3.26
C LEU A 27 10.08 2.94 -2.46
N VAL A 28 9.26 2.11 -3.10
CA VAL A 28 8.70 0.90 -2.48
C VAL A 28 9.81 -0.15 -2.47
N GLU A 29 10.29 -0.48 -1.26
CA GLU A 29 11.36 -1.44 -1.04
C GLU A 29 10.83 -2.88 -1.17
N TYR A 30 11.56 -3.73 -1.88
CA TYR A 30 11.30 -5.16 -1.99
C TYR A 30 12.61 -5.97 -1.88
N PRO A 31 12.56 -7.23 -1.39
CA PRO A 31 13.74 -8.08 -1.29
C PRO A 31 14.36 -8.35 -2.67
N LYS A 32 15.66 -8.08 -2.82
CA LYS A 32 16.40 -8.33 -4.06
C LYS A 32 16.40 -9.83 -4.39
N GLY A 33 16.10 -10.16 -5.65
CA GLY A 33 16.01 -11.54 -6.12
C GLY A 33 14.63 -12.16 -6.02
N ASP A 34 13.65 -11.51 -5.38
CA ASP A 34 12.27 -11.99 -5.33
C ASP A 34 11.38 -11.33 -6.41
N TRP A 35 11.02 -12.13 -7.40
CA TRP A 35 10.09 -11.74 -8.46
C TRP A 35 8.65 -11.48 -7.96
N LEU A 36 8.21 -12.19 -6.92
CA LEU A 36 6.88 -11.98 -6.33
C LEU A 36 6.86 -10.66 -5.55
N GLY A 37 7.89 -10.37 -4.76
CA GLY A 37 8.05 -9.08 -4.08
C GLY A 37 8.00 -7.89 -5.04
N LYS A 38 8.68 -7.99 -6.19
CA LYS A 38 8.60 -6.96 -7.25
C LYS A 38 7.19 -6.81 -7.81
N PHE A 39 6.48 -7.91 -8.03
CA PHE A 39 5.09 -7.88 -8.50
C PHE A 39 4.13 -7.23 -7.51
N PHE A 40 4.23 -7.58 -6.21
CA PHE A 40 3.43 -6.94 -5.16
C PHE A 40 3.75 -5.46 -5.00
N ALA A 41 5.03 -5.09 -5.12
CA ALA A 41 5.46 -3.69 -5.11
C ALA A 41 4.80 -2.90 -6.26
N LEU A 42 4.68 -3.49 -7.45
CA LEU A 42 3.92 -2.88 -8.56
C LEU A 42 2.41 -2.79 -8.27
N ILE A 43 1.80 -3.83 -7.69
CA ILE A 43 0.38 -3.81 -7.32
C ILE A 43 0.09 -2.72 -6.28
N SER A 44 1.02 -2.45 -5.37
CA SER A 44 0.88 -1.39 -4.37
C SER A 44 0.69 0.01 -4.99
N LEU A 45 1.10 0.19 -6.25
CA LEU A 45 0.93 1.43 -7.01
C LEU A 45 -0.47 1.56 -7.64
N SER A 46 -1.32 0.54 -7.53
CA SER A 46 -2.66 0.53 -8.13
C SER A 46 -3.53 1.77 -7.80
N PRO A 47 -3.52 2.37 -6.59
CA PRO A 47 -4.31 3.56 -6.32
C PRO A 47 -3.92 4.76 -7.19
N PHE A 48 -2.62 4.94 -7.45
CA PHE A 48 -2.14 6.00 -8.35
C PHE A 48 -2.58 5.75 -9.80
N GLY A 49 -2.52 4.50 -10.25
CA GLY A 49 -3.01 4.10 -11.57
C GLY A 49 -4.52 4.34 -11.73
N ILE A 50 -5.31 3.99 -10.71
CA ILE A 50 -6.75 4.23 -10.66
C ILE A 50 -7.04 5.73 -10.68
N GLY A 51 -6.32 6.54 -9.88
CA GLY A 51 -6.44 7.99 -9.86
C GLY A 51 -6.16 8.64 -11.22
N ALA A 52 -5.06 8.25 -11.88
CA ALA A 52 -4.74 8.71 -13.23
C ALA A 52 -5.83 8.29 -14.25
N GLY A 53 -6.35 7.07 -14.12
CA GLY A 53 -7.46 6.57 -14.94
C GLY A 53 -8.73 7.41 -14.78
N PHE A 54 -9.09 7.80 -13.55
CA PHE A 54 -10.21 8.71 -13.32
C PHE A 54 -10.03 10.05 -14.02
N VAL A 55 -8.85 10.68 -13.89
CA VAL A 55 -8.56 11.97 -14.54
C VAL A 55 -8.73 11.85 -16.05
N ALA A 56 -8.17 10.81 -16.67
CA ALA A 56 -8.32 10.57 -18.10
C ALA A 56 -9.80 10.39 -18.50
N LEU A 57 -10.54 9.52 -17.80
CA LEU A 57 -11.96 9.26 -18.09
C LEU A 57 -12.82 10.52 -17.94
N ILE A 58 -12.59 11.33 -16.91
CA ILE A 58 -13.30 12.59 -16.68
C ILE A 58 -13.04 13.55 -17.84
N LEU A 59 -11.79 13.69 -18.29
CA LEU A 59 -11.43 14.60 -19.38
C LEU A 59 -12.07 14.18 -20.71
N PHE A 60 -12.09 12.88 -21.02
CA PHE A 60 -12.60 12.36 -22.30
C PHE A 60 -14.12 12.20 -22.33
N ARG A 61 -14.74 11.67 -21.27
CA ARG A 61 -16.18 11.35 -21.26
C ARG A 61 -17.04 12.39 -20.55
N ARG A 62 -16.48 13.16 -19.61
CA ARG A 62 -17.20 14.17 -18.78
C ARG A 62 -18.49 13.62 -18.16
N ASP A 63 -18.48 12.36 -17.80
CA ASP A 63 -19.64 11.67 -17.22
C ASP A 63 -19.80 12.06 -15.74
N LEU A 64 -21.01 12.48 -15.37
CA LEU A 64 -21.34 12.83 -13.98
C LEU A 64 -21.15 11.65 -13.04
N HIS A 65 -21.38 10.42 -13.50
CA HIS A 65 -21.13 9.21 -12.71
C HIS A 65 -19.65 9.06 -12.37
N THR A 66 -18.75 9.28 -13.33
CA THR A 66 -17.30 9.19 -13.09
C THR A 66 -16.81 10.30 -12.16
N ILE A 67 -17.35 11.52 -12.31
CA ILE A 67 -17.02 12.64 -11.42
C ILE A 67 -17.49 12.36 -9.99
N THR A 68 -18.71 11.83 -9.83
CA THR A 68 -19.26 11.46 -8.52
C THR A 68 -18.43 10.35 -7.87
N PHE A 69 -18.04 9.32 -8.63
CA PHE A 69 -17.19 8.25 -8.14
C PHE A 69 -15.83 8.78 -7.67
N PHE A 70 -15.17 9.59 -8.52
CA PHE A 70 -13.90 10.21 -8.17
C PHE A 70 -14.00 11.08 -6.92
N THR A 71 -15.05 11.91 -6.82
CA THR A 71 -15.31 12.72 -5.63
C THR A 71 -15.47 11.85 -4.38
N GLY A 72 -16.19 10.73 -4.49
CA GLY A 72 -16.30 9.74 -3.43
C GLY A 72 -14.95 9.18 -2.98
N THR A 73 -14.04 8.88 -3.91
CA THR A 73 -12.69 8.43 -3.56
C THR A 73 -11.88 9.49 -2.81
N LEU A 74 -12.02 10.77 -3.18
CA LEU A 74 -11.36 11.87 -2.48
C LEU A 74 -11.90 12.05 -1.05
N VAL A 75 -13.23 12.00 -0.89
CA VAL A 75 -13.85 12.06 0.44
C VAL A 75 -13.39 10.89 1.30
N ASN A 76 -13.30 9.68 0.73
CA ASN A 76 -12.79 8.51 1.44
C ASN A 76 -11.35 8.70 1.93
N GLU A 77 -10.47 9.29 1.11
CA GLU A 77 -9.09 9.59 1.50
C GLU A 77 -9.03 10.66 2.61
N VAL A 78 -9.82 11.73 2.50
CA VAL A 78 -9.92 12.75 3.55
C VAL A 78 -10.38 12.14 4.87
N LEU A 79 -11.38 11.26 4.83
CA LEU A 79 -11.84 10.52 6.01
C LEU A 79 -10.73 9.63 6.56
N ASN A 80 -9.95 8.93 5.71
CA ASN A 80 -8.80 8.14 6.15
C ASN A 80 -7.80 9.00 6.94
N ILE A 81 -7.45 10.18 6.40
CA ILE A 81 -6.53 11.11 7.05
C ILE A 81 -7.08 11.56 8.39
N ILE A 82 -8.36 11.94 8.46
CA ILE A 82 -9.00 12.35 9.72
C ILE A 82 -8.94 11.21 10.74
N LEU A 83 -9.32 10.00 10.34
CA LEU A 83 -9.31 8.83 11.23
C LEU A 83 -7.89 8.52 11.73
N LYS A 84 -6.86 8.64 10.89
CA LYS A 84 -5.47 8.45 11.30
C LYS A 84 -5.07 9.41 12.42
N HIS A 85 -5.49 10.67 12.35
CA HIS A 85 -5.22 11.67 13.38
C HIS A 85 -6.10 11.54 14.62
N ILE A 86 -7.19 10.77 14.56
CA ILE A 86 -8.03 10.46 15.73
C ILE A 86 -7.47 9.25 16.49
N VAL A 87 -7.13 8.18 15.77
CA VAL A 87 -6.70 6.91 16.39
C VAL A 87 -5.23 6.99 16.82
N CYS A 88 -4.38 7.63 16.02
CA CYS A 88 -2.97 7.84 16.32
C CYS A 88 -2.18 6.56 16.67
N GLU A 89 -2.57 5.40 16.13
CA GLU A 89 -1.92 4.12 16.41
C GLU A 89 -0.52 4.06 15.80
N ALA A 90 0.46 3.53 16.53
CA ALA A 90 1.80 3.33 16.01
C ALA A 90 1.85 2.14 15.03
N ARG A 91 2.76 2.20 14.04
CA ARG A 91 3.00 1.05 13.14
C ARG A 91 3.71 -0.07 13.90
N PRO A 92 3.37 -1.36 13.64
CA PRO A 92 3.99 -2.50 14.33
C PRO A 92 5.48 -2.69 14.00
N LEU A 93 5.94 -2.19 12.85
CA LEU A 93 7.34 -2.20 12.43
C LEU A 93 7.78 -0.78 12.09
N ALA A 94 8.64 -0.21 12.92
CA ALA A 94 9.28 1.07 12.65
C ALA A 94 10.40 0.86 11.63
N ARG A 95 10.11 1.03 10.34
CA ARG A 95 11.19 1.17 9.33
C ARG A 95 11.88 2.51 9.56
N GLY A 96 13.21 2.49 9.62
CA GLY A 96 14.04 3.63 10.02
C GLY A 96 13.66 4.96 9.36
N HIS A 97 13.40 5.94 10.21
CA HIS A 97 13.49 7.40 10.03
C HIS A 97 12.77 8.15 8.89
N LEU A 98 12.23 7.50 7.85
CA LEU A 98 11.74 8.28 6.69
C LEU A 98 10.24 8.60 6.70
N TYR A 99 9.38 7.83 7.35
CA TYR A 99 7.92 8.08 7.35
C TYR A 99 7.25 7.66 8.66
N ASN A 100 7.18 8.59 9.61
CA ASN A 100 6.46 8.38 10.87
C ASN A 100 4.97 8.75 10.69
N GLU A 101 4.24 7.97 9.90
CA GLU A 101 2.78 8.09 9.79
C GLU A 101 2.06 7.05 10.66
N TYR A 102 0.89 7.43 11.19
CA TYR A 102 0.03 6.55 11.97
C TYR A 102 -0.36 5.27 11.19
N GLY A 103 -0.42 4.17 11.93
CA GLY A 103 -0.62 2.82 11.42
C GLY A 103 -2.05 2.48 11.04
N MET A 104 -3.01 3.11 11.70
CA MET A 104 -4.43 2.80 11.58
C MET A 104 -5.22 4.07 11.26
N PRO A 105 -6.20 4.01 10.33
CA PRO A 105 -6.52 2.92 9.40
C PRO A 105 -5.57 2.84 8.18
N SER A 106 -5.50 1.67 7.55
CA SER A 106 -4.70 1.46 6.32
C SER A 106 -5.32 2.18 5.11
N SER A 107 -4.63 3.20 4.59
CA SER A 107 -5.08 3.98 3.43
C SER A 107 -5.31 3.12 2.19
N HIS A 108 -4.35 2.23 1.89
CA HIS A 108 -4.44 1.37 0.71
C HIS A 108 -5.65 0.42 0.79
N ALA A 109 -5.87 -0.21 1.95
CA ALA A 109 -7.01 -1.10 2.14
C ALA A 109 -8.35 -0.35 2.07
N GLN A 110 -8.42 0.83 2.71
CA GLN A 110 -9.63 1.64 2.71
C GLN A 110 -9.97 2.16 1.30
N PHE A 111 -8.97 2.56 0.52
CA PHE A 111 -9.15 2.99 -0.86
C PHE A 111 -9.67 1.86 -1.75
N ILE A 112 -9.00 0.70 -1.73
CA ILE A 112 -9.39 -0.44 -2.56
C ILE A 112 -10.76 -0.97 -2.17
N TRP A 113 -11.08 -1.03 -0.88
CA TRP A 113 -12.42 -1.43 -0.42
C TRP A 113 -13.51 -0.52 -0.98
N PHE A 114 -13.36 0.80 -0.84
CA PHE A 114 -14.33 1.77 -1.37
C PHE A 114 -14.48 1.62 -2.89
N PHE A 115 -13.35 1.53 -3.60
CA PHE A 115 -13.35 1.35 -5.05
C PHE A 115 -14.09 0.07 -5.47
N SER A 116 -13.76 -1.07 -4.86
CA SER A 116 -14.38 -2.37 -5.17
C SER A 116 -15.87 -2.38 -4.90
N ILE A 117 -16.32 -1.84 -3.77
CA ILE A 117 -17.74 -1.76 -3.42
C ILE A 117 -18.48 -0.86 -4.42
N TYR A 118 -17.95 0.32 -4.73
CA TYR A 118 -18.59 1.22 -5.69
C TYR A 118 -18.72 0.58 -7.08
N VAL A 119 -17.66 -0.06 -7.57
CA VAL A 119 -17.70 -0.78 -8.86
C VAL A 119 -18.74 -1.91 -8.82
N LEU A 120 -18.78 -2.68 -7.73
CA LEU A 120 -19.76 -3.76 -7.56
C LEU A 120 -21.19 -3.21 -7.58
N TYR A 121 -21.45 -2.12 -6.86
CA TYR A 121 -22.75 -1.45 -6.88
C TYR A 121 -23.12 -0.96 -8.28
N PHE A 122 -22.19 -0.33 -8.99
CA PHE A 122 -22.41 0.17 -10.35
C PHE A 122 -22.64 -0.94 -11.39
N VAL A 123 -22.05 -2.12 -11.19
CA VAL A 123 -22.19 -3.25 -12.14
C VAL A 123 -23.44 -4.08 -11.86
N LEU A 124 -23.81 -4.26 -10.58
CA LEU A 124 -24.92 -5.13 -10.19
C LEU A 124 -26.28 -4.43 -10.15
N ILE A 125 -26.30 -3.11 -10.00
CA ILE A 125 -27.51 -2.28 -9.94
C ILE A 125 -27.55 -1.37 -11.16
#